data_AF-A0A7W1JAB8-F1
#
_entry.id   AF-A0A7W1JAB8-F1
#
_cell.length_a   1.000
_cell.length_b   1.000
_cell.length_c   1.000
_cell.angle_alpha   90.00
_cell.angle_beta   90.00
_cell.angle_gamma   90.00
#
_symmetry.space_group_name_H-M   'P 1'
#
loop_
_entity.id
_entity.type
_entity.pdbx_description
1 polymer ?
#
loop_
_entity_poly.entity_id
_entity_poly.type
_entity_poly.pdbx_seq_one_letter_code
_entity_poly.pdbx_strand_id
1 'polypeptide(L)'
;IHGPGVAERRRAELRRLGATVKAVADAHDPRLVARALGEIGFNDVLVEGGGTLHGAWLRAGMYDRIEVYLGFKTLGGGMPAAAGEGAATPGFAHGWLPEAPPVIFEGTIAMRLRRG
;
A
#
# COMPACT_ATOMS: atom_id res chain seq x y z
N ILE A 1 -8.56 11.10 2.49
CA ILE A 1 -8.31 10.89 3.94
C ILE A 1 -7.20 11.83 4.39
N HIS A 2 -7.24 12.38 5.59
CA HIS A 2 -6.20 13.29 6.09
C HIS A 2 -6.01 13.20 7.61
N GLY A 3 -4.82 13.59 8.08
CA GLY A 3 -4.50 13.72 9.50
C GLY A 3 -4.98 15.04 10.12
N PRO A 4 -4.81 15.23 11.44
CA PRO A 4 -5.39 16.35 12.19
C PRO A 4 -4.85 17.73 11.77
N GLY A 5 -3.62 17.80 11.24
CA GLY A 5 -2.94 19.06 10.90
C GLY A 5 -3.42 19.74 9.60
N VAL A 6 -4.36 19.17 8.85
CA VAL A 6 -4.82 19.78 7.58
C VAL A 6 -5.83 20.88 7.86
N ALA A 7 -5.52 22.14 7.55
CA ALA A 7 -6.39 23.30 7.81
C ALA A 7 -7.80 23.20 7.20
N GLU A 8 -8.82 23.72 7.89
CA GLU A 8 -10.22 23.69 7.40
C GLU A 8 -10.38 24.35 6.03
N ARG A 9 -9.65 25.44 5.76
CA ARG A 9 -9.67 26.09 4.44
C ARG A 9 -9.37 25.09 3.30
N ARG A 10 -8.35 24.25 3.49
CA ARG A 10 -7.95 23.24 2.50
C ARG A 10 -8.97 22.11 2.40
N ARG A 11 -9.57 21.70 3.52
CA ARG A 11 -10.65 20.70 3.54
C ARG A 11 -11.89 21.19 2.81
N ALA A 12 -12.33 22.41 3.09
CA ALA A 12 -13.47 23.05 2.44
C ALA A 12 -13.24 23.23 0.93
N GLU A 13 -12.04 23.62 0.52
CA GLU A 13 -11.66 23.71 -0.89
C GLU A 13 -11.78 22.35 -1.61
N LEU A 14 -11.24 21.28 -1.02
CA LEU A 14 -11.35 19.93 -1.58
C LEU A 14 -12.81 19.45 -1.67
N ARG A 15 -13.63 19.72 -0.63
CA ARG A 15 -15.06 19.41 -0.67
C ARG A 15 -15.78 20.19 -1.78
N ARG A 16 -15.44 21.46 -1.99
CA ARG A 16 -16.00 22.28 -3.09
C ARG A 16 -15.62 21.72 -4.47
N LEU A 17 -14.45 21.10 -4.59
CA LEU A 17 -14.01 20.39 -5.80
C LEU A 17 -14.65 18.99 -5.93
N GLY A 18 -15.56 18.60 -5.03
CA GLY A 18 -16.28 17.32 -5.07
C GLY A 18 -15.58 16.16 -4.36
N ALA A 19 -14.46 16.40 -3.68
CA ALA A 19 -13.77 15.34 -2.95
C ALA A 19 -14.46 15.01 -1.62
N THR A 20 -14.64 13.73 -1.33
CA THR A 20 -15.01 13.27 0.03
C THR A 20 -13.81 13.40 0.95
N VAL A 21 -13.91 14.28 1.95
CA VAL A 21 -12.84 14.56 2.91
C VAL A 21 -13.16 13.91 4.25
N LYS A 22 -12.44 12.82 4.56
CA LYS A 22 -12.52 12.07 5.83
C LYS A 22 -11.27 12.29 6.67
N ALA A 23 -11.46 12.66 7.93
CA ALA A 23 -10.38 12.83 8.91
C ALA A 23 -10.07 11.52 9.64
N VAL A 24 -8.81 11.33 10.01
CA VAL A 24 -8.33 10.26 10.90
C VAL A 24 -7.33 10.85 11.90
N ALA A 25 -7.13 10.16 13.04
CA ALA A 25 -6.20 10.61 14.08
C ALA A 25 -4.74 10.61 13.60
N ASP A 26 -4.36 9.63 12.78
CA ASP A 26 -3.10 9.61 12.04
C ASP A 26 -3.34 9.06 10.63
N ALA A 27 -2.93 9.82 9.61
CA ALA A 27 -3.05 9.42 8.21
C ALA A 27 -1.84 8.59 7.73
N HIS A 28 -0.82 8.40 8.57
CA HIS A 28 0.31 7.52 8.29
C HIS A 28 0.17 6.15 8.95
N ASP A 29 -0.86 5.93 9.79
CA ASP A 29 -1.22 4.60 10.29
C ASP A 29 -2.12 3.86 9.27
N PRO A 30 -1.62 2.81 8.61
CA PRO A 30 -2.40 2.04 7.64
C PRO A 30 -3.71 1.49 8.19
N ARG A 31 -3.76 1.12 9.49
CA ARG A 31 -4.96 0.53 10.11
C ARG A 31 -6.08 1.57 10.24
N LEU A 32 -5.73 2.79 10.61
CA LEU A 32 -6.69 3.90 10.70
C LEU A 32 -7.20 4.30 9.31
N VAL A 33 -6.30 4.34 8.33
CA VAL A 33 -6.68 4.64 6.94
C VAL A 33 -7.60 3.55 6.38
N ALA A 34 -7.26 2.27 6.53
CA ALA A 34 -8.08 1.16 6.06
C ALA A 34 -9.47 1.14 6.72
N ARG A 35 -9.54 1.37 8.04
CA ARG A 35 -10.81 1.50 8.76
C ARG A 35 -11.67 2.64 8.18
N ALA A 36 -11.06 3.81 7.96
CA ALA A 36 -11.76 4.96 7.42
C ALA A 36 -12.26 4.76 5.98
N LEU A 37 -11.54 3.97 5.17
CA LEU A 37 -11.99 3.54 3.83
C LEU A 37 -13.17 2.57 3.91
N GLY A 38 -13.11 1.60 4.81
CA GLY A 38 -14.23 0.67 5.05
C GLY A 38 -15.50 1.37 5.54
N GLU A 39 -15.37 2.36 6.43
CA GLU A 39 -16.50 3.17 6.92
C GLU A 39 -17.25 3.94 5.83
N ILE A 40 -16.60 4.23 4.69
CA ILE A 40 -17.22 4.92 3.55
C ILE A 40 -17.53 3.95 2.39
N GLY A 41 -17.47 2.64 2.63
CA GLY A 41 -17.94 1.60 1.71
C GLY A 41 -16.88 0.96 0.81
N PHE A 42 -15.59 1.25 1.01
CA PHE A 42 -14.52 0.60 0.25
C PHE A 42 -14.08 -0.69 0.95
N ASN A 43 -14.43 -1.83 0.37
CA ASN A 43 -14.11 -3.16 0.91
C ASN A 43 -12.81 -3.74 0.35
N ASP A 44 -12.44 -3.35 -0.88
CA ASP A 44 -11.19 -3.73 -1.53
C ASP A 44 -10.40 -2.46 -1.86
N VAL A 45 -9.13 -2.43 -1.47
CA VAL A 45 -8.24 -1.27 -1.66
C VAL A 45 -6.97 -1.72 -2.36
N LEU A 46 -6.72 -1.13 -3.53
CA LEU A 46 -5.45 -1.30 -4.23
C LEU A 46 -4.45 -0.24 -3.73
N VAL A 47 -3.31 -0.70 -3.21
CA VAL A 47 -2.23 0.16 -2.72
C VAL A 47 -1.04 0.01 -3.66
N GLU A 48 -0.71 1.06 -4.41
CA GLU A 48 0.34 1.04 -5.45
C GLU A 48 1.50 1.99 -5.17
N GLY A 49 1.26 3.02 -4.35
CA GLY A 49 2.18 4.15 -4.24
C GLY A 49 3.40 3.83 -3.36
N GLY A 50 4.59 4.23 -3.81
CA GLY A 50 5.79 4.58 -3.03
C GLY A 50 6.32 3.58 -1.98
N GLY A 51 7.64 3.35 -1.99
CA GLY A 51 8.30 2.48 -1.00
C GLY A 51 7.94 2.78 0.46
N THR A 52 7.79 4.04 0.85
CA THR A 52 7.38 4.43 2.22
C THR A 52 5.99 3.90 2.58
N LEU A 53 5.02 4.03 1.69
CA LEU A 53 3.65 3.59 1.92
C LEU A 53 3.58 2.07 1.94
N HIS A 54 4.18 1.38 0.95
CA HIS A 54 4.27 -0.08 0.96
C HIS A 54 4.95 -0.61 2.23
N GLY A 55 6.05 0.01 2.66
CA GLY A 55 6.75 -0.36 3.88
C GLY A 55 5.89 -0.21 5.14
N ALA A 56 5.13 0.89 5.25
CA ALA A 56 4.20 1.08 6.37
C ALA A 56 3.09 0.02 6.38
N TRP A 57 2.47 -0.25 5.23
CA TRP A 57 1.39 -1.23 5.10
C TRP A 57 1.85 -2.67 5.35
N LEU A 58 3.04 -3.03 4.86
CA LEU A 58 3.67 -4.33 5.13
C LEU A 58 3.96 -4.51 6.62
N ARG A 59 4.58 -3.52 7.28
CA ARG A 59 4.83 -3.57 8.74
C ARG A 59 3.55 -3.65 9.55
N ALA A 60 2.50 -2.95 9.12
CA ALA A 60 1.19 -3.03 9.75
C ALA A 60 0.47 -4.35 9.46
N GLY A 61 1.00 -5.21 8.60
CA GLY A 61 0.40 -6.48 8.21
C GLY A 61 -0.95 -6.32 7.52
N MET A 62 -1.13 -5.23 6.75
CA MET A 62 -2.41 -4.83 6.17
C MET A 62 -2.65 -5.32 4.73
N TYR A 63 -1.70 -6.07 4.16
CA TYR A 63 -1.91 -6.74 2.88
C TYR A 63 -2.45 -8.15 3.07
N ASP A 64 -3.56 -8.42 2.39
CA ASP A 64 -4.11 -9.75 2.18
C ASP A 64 -3.52 -10.41 0.93
N ARG A 65 -3.23 -9.58 -0.09
CA ARG A 65 -2.68 -9.97 -1.38
C ARG A 65 -1.61 -8.97 -1.85
N ILE A 66 -0.57 -9.47 -2.51
CA ILE A 66 0.44 -8.68 -3.20
C ILE A 66 0.46 -9.08 -4.67
N GLU A 67 0.45 -8.08 -5.55
CA GLU A 67 0.78 -8.26 -6.96
C GLU A 67 2.16 -7.68 -7.24
N VAL A 68 3.06 -8.49 -7.79
CA VAL A 68 4.44 -8.10 -8.11
C VAL A 68 4.66 -8.19 -9.61
N TYR A 69 5.13 -7.10 -10.20
CA TYR A 69 5.49 -7.01 -11.61
C TYR A 69 7.00 -6.76 -11.71
N LEU A 70 7.74 -7.76 -12.21
CA LEU A 70 9.19 -7.70 -12.37
C LEU A 70 9.54 -7.63 -13.86
N GLY A 71 9.99 -6.46 -14.31
CA GLY A 71 10.44 -6.25 -15.69
C GLY A 71 11.86 -6.79 -15.94
N PHE A 72 12.13 -7.26 -17.15
CA PHE A 72 13.44 -7.76 -17.59
C PHE A 72 14.38 -6.61 -17.98
N LYS A 73 14.52 -5.65 -17.08
CA LYS A 73 15.33 -4.45 -17.27
C LYS A 73 16.13 -4.17 -16.01
N THR A 74 17.39 -3.81 -16.17
CA THR A 74 18.24 -3.35 -15.07
C THR A 74 18.31 -1.83 -15.10
N LEU A 75 18.05 -1.20 -13.95
CA LEU A 75 18.09 0.26 -13.82
C LEU A 75 19.41 0.79 -13.24
N GLY A 76 20.25 -0.06 -12.63
CA GLY A 76 21.53 0.33 -12.05
C GLY A 76 21.45 1.06 -10.69
N GLY A 77 20.25 1.38 -10.23
CA GLY A 77 19.95 2.01 -8.93
C GLY A 77 18.47 2.36 -8.85
N GLY A 78 17.98 2.77 -7.67
CA GLY A 78 16.58 3.20 -7.54
C GLY A 78 16.04 3.17 -6.13
N MET A 79 14.76 3.53 -6.03
CA MET A 79 13.99 3.42 -4.79
C MET A 79 13.59 1.95 -4.54
N PRO A 80 13.62 1.48 -3.29
CA PRO A 80 13.14 0.14 -2.97
C PRO A 80 11.61 0.07 -3.12
N ALA A 81 11.11 -1.13 -3.44
CA ALA A 81 9.67 -1.39 -3.53
C ALA A 81 8.94 -1.18 -2.18
N ALA A 82 9.62 -1.41 -1.07
CA ALA A 82 9.15 -1.12 0.29
C ALA A 82 10.31 -0.56 1.13
N ALA A 83 10.04 0.51 1.89
CA ALA A 83 11.05 1.27 2.63
C ALA A 83 10.82 1.25 4.16
N GLY A 84 11.86 1.61 4.91
CA GLY A 84 11.88 1.57 6.37
C GLY A 84 12.37 0.23 6.91
N GLU A 85 12.25 0.05 8.22
CA GLU A 85 12.73 -1.16 8.89
C GLU A 85 11.91 -2.38 8.47
N GLY A 86 12.60 -3.46 8.14
CA GLY A 86 12.02 -4.77 7.82
C GLY A 86 12.09 -5.72 9.00
N ALA A 87 11.74 -6.99 8.78
CA ALA A 87 11.93 -8.04 9.78
C ALA A 87 13.42 -8.18 10.14
N ALA A 88 13.73 -8.31 11.44
CA ALA A 88 15.11 -8.44 11.91
C ALA A 88 15.81 -9.71 11.41
N THR A 89 15.03 -10.78 11.18
CA THR A 89 15.49 -12.04 10.60
C THR A 89 14.43 -12.60 9.65
N PRO A 90 14.80 -13.50 8.72
CA PRO A 90 13.83 -14.18 7.86
C PRO A 90 12.73 -14.92 8.64
N GLY A 91 13.00 -15.41 9.85
CA GLY A 91 12.01 -16.10 10.69
C GLY A 91 10.87 -15.20 11.19
N PHE A 92 11.06 -13.89 11.17
CA PHE A 92 10.01 -12.91 11.49
C PHE A 92 9.36 -12.28 10.24
N ALA A 93 9.76 -12.69 9.04
CA ALA A 93 9.19 -12.18 7.81
C ALA A 93 7.78 -12.74 7.57
N HIS A 94 6.92 -11.95 6.92
CA HIS A 94 5.62 -12.44 6.44
C HIS A 94 5.80 -13.39 5.25
N GLY A 95 5.20 -14.57 5.35
CA GLY A 95 5.14 -15.55 4.28
C GLY A 95 4.08 -15.21 3.23
N TRP A 96 4.37 -15.52 1.98
CA TRP A 96 3.50 -15.28 0.83
C TRP A 96 3.46 -16.53 -0.03
N LEU A 97 2.26 -16.93 -0.45
CA LEU A 97 2.04 -18.11 -1.28
C LEU A 97 1.47 -17.69 -2.63
N PRO A 98 1.94 -18.27 -3.75
CA PRO A 98 1.35 -17.99 -5.05
C PRO A 98 -0.12 -18.42 -5.08
N GLU A 99 -0.99 -17.55 -5.57
CA GLU A 99 -2.39 -17.89 -5.86
C GLU A 99 -2.51 -18.67 -7.19
N ALA A 100 -1.56 -18.46 -8.10
CA ALA A 100 -1.43 -19.12 -9.38
C ALA A 100 0.05 -19.16 -9.81
N PRO A 101 0.43 -20.00 -10.79
CA PRO A 101 1.76 -19.94 -11.37
C PRO A 101 2.09 -18.52 -11.90
N PRO A 102 3.34 -18.04 -11.73
CA PRO A 102 3.76 -16.78 -12.32
C PRO A 102 3.52 -16.74 -13.83
N VAL A 103 3.04 -15.59 -14.34
CA VAL A 103 2.79 -15.39 -15.77
C VAL A 103 3.93 -14.56 -16.34
N ILE A 104 4.47 -14.97 -17.49
CA ILE A 104 5.46 -14.20 -18.25
C ILE A 104 4.77 -13.59 -19.46
N PHE A 105 4.85 -12.28 -19.62
CA PHE A 105 4.37 -11.58 -20.80
C PHE A 105 5.21 -10.34 -21.08
N GLU A 106 5.46 -10.04 -22.36
CA GLU A 106 6.10 -8.80 -22.83
C GLU A 106 7.35 -8.36 -22.04
N GLY A 107 8.19 -9.33 -21.65
CA GLY A 107 9.42 -9.05 -20.89
C GLY A 107 9.19 -8.72 -19.41
N THR A 108 8.09 -9.20 -18.83
CA THR A 108 7.72 -9.05 -17.42
C THR A 108 7.29 -10.40 -16.84
N ILE A 109 7.65 -10.65 -15.58
CA ILE A 109 7.02 -11.68 -14.74
C ILE A 109 5.98 -10.99 -13.85
N ALA A 110 4.75 -11.49 -13.87
CA ALA A 110 3.72 -11.11 -12.91
C ALA A 110 3.44 -12.26 -11.93
N MET A 111 3.37 -11.91 -10.65
CA MET A 111 3.06 -12.84 -9.56
C MET A 111 1.91 -12.28 -8.72
N ARG A 112 0.93 -13.13 -8.44
CA ARG A 112 -0.14 -12.84 -7.48
C ARG A 112 0.05 -13.74 -6.27
N LEU A 113 0.23 -13.11 -5.12
CA LEU A 113 0.59 -13.78 -3.87
C LEU A 113 -0.46 -13.47 -2.80
N ARG A 114 -0.98 -14.51 -2.15
CA ARG A 114 -1.80 -14.38 -0.94
C ARG A 114 -0.93 -14.51 0.31
N ARG A 115 -1.40 -13.96 1.42
CA ARG A 115 -0.77 -14.19 2.73
C ARG A 115 -0.73 -15.70 3.05
N GLY A 116 0.44 -16.16 3.50
CA GLY A 116 0.73 -17.54 3.90
C GLY A 116 0.30 -17.88 5.32
#